data_AF-A0A535TMC0-F1
#
_entry.id   AF-A0A535TMC0-F1
#
_cell.length_a   1.000
_cell.length_b   1.000
_cell.length_c   1.000
_cell.angle_alpha   90.00
_cell.angle_beta   90.00
_cell.angle_gamma   90.00
#
_symmetry.space_group_name_H-M   'P 1'
#
loop_
_entity.id
_entity.type
_entity.pdbx_description
1 polymer ?
#
loop_
_entity_poly.entity_id
_entity_poly.type
_entity_poly.pdbx_seq_one_letter_code
_entity_poly.pdbx_strand_id
1 'polypeptide(L)'
;VMYSDIARGSFHVSGHGSSGDHMLLISLTRPKFLLPISGTYRHMIAYRTLCEKMNYKRNQIFLIENGQEVVFTAQQAKIGKKIEVKNVYVDEVSGE
;
A
#
# COMPACT_ATOMS: atom_id res chain seq x y z
N VAL A 1 -7.96 16.05 5.37
CA VAL A 1 -8.43 17.44 5.39
C VAL A 1 -9.84 17.46 4.83
N MET A 2 -10.84 17.76 5.65
CA MET A 2 -12.20 17.96 5.17
C MET A 2 -12.41 19.46 4.99
N TYR A 3 -12.64 19.90 3.75
CA TYR A 3 -13.01 21.28 3.47
C TYR A 3 -14.54 21.37 3.35
N SER A 4 -15.12 22.26 4.16
CA SER A 4 -16.53 22.61 4.24
C SER A 4 -17.05 23.23 2.94
N ASP A 5 -18.18 22.70 2.45
CA ASP A 5 -19.26 23.24 1.58
C ASP A 5 -18.97 24.12 0.35
N ILE A 6 -17.73 24.55 0.10
CA ILE A 6 -17.27 25.06 -1.21
C ILE A 6 -16.94 23.88 -2.16
N ALA A 7 -16.87 22.66 -1.64
CA ALA A 7 -16.44 21.43 -2.31
C ALA A 7 -17.47 20.79 -3.28
N ARG A 8 -18.46 21.55 -3.76
CA ARG A 8 -19.43 21.05 -4.77
C ARG A 8 -18.96 21.19 -6.22
N GLY A 9 -17.79 21.82 -6.46
CA GLY A 9 -17.15 21.89 -7.77
C GLY A 9 -16.00 20.89 -7.92
N SER A 10 -15.83 20.32 -9.12
CA SER A 10 -14.77 19.38 -9.53
C SER A 10 -13.36 19.99 -9.59
N PHE A 11 -13.03 20.92 -8.70
CA PHE A 11 -11.75 21.65 -8.72
C PHE A 11 -10.67 20.99 -7.85
N HIS A 12 -11.03 19.97 -7.07
CA HIS A 12 -10.09 19.16 -6.31
C HIS A 12 -10.13 17.72 -6.80
N VAL A 13 -8.95 17.13 -6.96
CA VAL A 13 -8.77 15.72 -7.31
C VAL A 13 -7.80 15.07 -6.35
N SER A 14 -7.94 13.77 -6.14
CA SER A 14 -6.97 12.96 -5.39
C SER A 14 -5.62 13.00 -6.10
N GLY A 15 -4.52 13.15 -5.34
CA GLY A 15 -3.16 12.93 -5.86
C GLY A 15 -2.79 11.45 -6.03
N HIS A 16 -3.65 10.54 -5.57
CA HIS A 16 -3.47 9.09 -5.71
C HIS A 16 -4.47 8.50 -6.71
N GLY A 17 -4.01 7.48 -7.44
CA GLY A 17 -4.82 6.74 -8.41
C GLY A 17 -6.01 6.04 -7.78
N SER A 18 -7.06 5.92 -8.58
CA SER A 18 -8.27 5.14 -8.25
C SER A 18 -8.02 3.63 -8.40
N SER A 19 -9.03 2.83 -8.08
CA SER A 19 -8.96 1.37 -8.32
C SER A 19 -8.72 1.04 -9.79
N GLY A 20 -9.29 1.81 -10.73
CA GLY A 20 -9.09 1.59 -12.17
C GLY A 20 -7.63 1.79 -12.57
N ASP A 21 -6.99 2.83 -12.04
CA ASP A 21 -5.58 3.15 -12.31
C ASP A 21 -4.65 2.06 -11.74
N HIS A 22 -4.96 1.54 -10.54
CA HIS A 22 -4.23 0.41 -9.98
C HIS A 22 -4.40 -0.86 -10.81
N MET A 23 -5.62 -1.16 -11.29
CA MET A 23 -5.84 -2.31 -12.17
C MET A 23 -5.09 -2.15 -13.49
N LEU A 24 -5.06 -0.94 -14.06
CA LEU A 24 -4.28 -0.65 -15.25
C LEU A 24 -2.79 -0.90 -15.02
N LEU A 25 -2.23 -0.37 -13.94
CA LEU A 25 -0.82 -0.57 -13.57
C LEU A 25 -0.48 -2.06 -13.43
N ILE A 26 -1.30 -2.83 -12.72
CA ILE A 26 -1.11 -4.27 -12.55
C ILE A 26 -1.19 -5.01 -13.90
N SER A 27 -2.10 -4.60 -14.79
CA SER A 27 -2.28 -5.21 -16.11
C SER A 27 -1.08 -4.98 -17.03
N LEU A 28 -0.49 -3.79 -16.95
CA LEU A 28 0.68 -3.39 -17.75
C LEU A 28 1.97 -4.08 -17.25
N THR A 29 2.16 -4.14 -15.93
CA THR A 29 3.40 -4.65 -15.33
C THR A 29 3.41 -6.17 -15.15
N ARG A 30 2.24 -6.81 -15.10
CA ARG A 30 2.07 -8.27 -14.94
C ARG A 30 2.98 -8.86 -13.85
N PRO A 31 2.95 -8.32 -12.61
CA PRO A 31 3.86 -8.73 -11.56
C PRO A 31 3.67 -10.21 -11.20
N LYS A 32 4.73 -10.89 -10.72
CA LYS A 32 4.59 -12.24 -10.13
C LYS A 32 4.01 -12.20 -8.72
N PHE A 33 4.34 -11.13 -7.99
CA PHE A 33 3.99 -10.87 -6.61
C PHE A 33 3.60 -9.40 -6.43
N LEU A 34 2.63 -9.13 -5.55
CA LEU A 34 2.10 -7.80 -5.25
C LEU A 34 2.31 -7.47 -3.78
N LEU A 35 2.75 -6.24 -3.52
CA LEU A 35 2.99 -5.71 -2.18
C LEU A 35 2.30 -4.35 -2.06
N PRO A 36 1.05 -4.29 -1.56
CA PRO A 36 0.41 -3.01 -1.25
C PRO A 36 1.22 -2.24 -0.20
N ILE A 37 1.65 -1.03 -0.56
CA ILE A 37 2.34 -0.07 0.31
C ILE A 37 1.56 1.24 0.33
N SER A 38 1.88 2.11 1.29
CA SER A 38 1.28 3.44 1.48
C SER A 38 -0.23 3.39 1.72
N GLY A 39 -0.61 3.44 3.00
CA GLY A 39 -2.01 3.45 3.43
C GLY A 39 -2.18 2.64 4.71
N THR A 40 -3.38 2.73 5.28
CA THR A 40 -3.74 1.89 6.43
C THR A 40 -4.02 0.44 6.00
N TYR A 41 -4.05 -0.47 6.95
CA TYR A 41 -4.35 -1.89 6.69
C TYR A 41 -5.64 -2.10 5.88
N ARG A 42 -6.68 -1.28 6.11
CA ARG A 42 -7.92 -1.33 5.32
C ARG A 42 -7.70 -1.06 3.83
N HIS A 43 -6.81 -0.14 3.48
CA HIS A 43 -6.44 0.14 2.09
C HIS A 43 -5.70 -1.05 1.49
N MET A 44 -4.80 -1.69 2.24
CA MET A 44 -4.08 -2.88 1.78
C MET A 44 -5.03 -4.06 1.52
N ILE A 45 -6.05 -4.25 2.38
CA ILE A 45 -7.10 -5.25 2.17
C ILE A 45 -7.90 -4.94 0.89
N ALA A 46 -8.29 -3.69 0.68
CA ALA A 46 -9.01 -3.29 -0.53
C ALA A 46 -8.17 -3.52 -1.80
N TYR A 47 -6.87 -3.20 -1.76
CA TYR A 47 -5.94 -3.48 -2.85
C TYR A 47 -5.80 -4.99 -3.12
N ARG A 48 -5.71 -5.82 -2.07
CA ARG A 48 -5.70 -7.28 -2.22
C ARG A 48 -6.96 -7.78 -2.90
N THR A 49 -8.14 -7.32 -2.48
CA THR A 49 -9.42 -7.68 -3.11
C THR A 49 -9.46 -7.27 -4.58
N LEU A 50 -8.89 -6.12 -4.94
CA LEU A 50 -8.73 -5.69 -6.33
C LEU A 50 -7.86 -6.66 -7.13
N CYS A 51 -6.73 -7.07 -6.56
CA CYS A 51 -5.82 -8.03 -7.19
C CYS A 51 -6.46 -9.43 -7.35
N GLU A 52 -7.22 -9.89 -6.36
CA GLU A 52 -7.99 -11.15 -6.44
C GLU A 52 -8.99 -11.13 -7.61
N LYS A 53 -9.67 -9.99 -7.84
CA LYS A 53 -10.54 -9.80 -9.02
C LYS A 53 -9.79 -9.85 -10.35
N MET A 54 -8.48 -9.61 -10.33
CA MET A 54 -7.57 -9.72 -11.47
C MET A 54 -6.87 -11.08 -11.55
N ASN A 55 -7.40 -12.11 -10.89
CA ASN A 55 -6.90 -13.49 -10.88
C ASN A 55 -5.55 -13.71 -10.17
N TYR A 56 -5.13 -12.79 -9.30
CA TYR A 56 -3.99 -13.06 -8.41
C TYR A 56 -4.43 -13.92 -7.23
N LYS A 57 -3.63 -14.94 -6.89
CA LYS A 57 -3.85 -15.77 -5.71
C LYS A 57 -3.39 -15.04 -4.45
N ARG A 58 -4.00 -15.35 -3.31
CA ARG A 58 -3.63 -14.76 -2.00
C ARG A 58 -2.16 -14.92 -1.65
N ASN A 59 -1.54 -16.04 -1.99
CA ASN A 59 -0.12 -16.29 -1.74
C ASN A 59 0.82 -15.48 -2.66
N GLN A 60 0.29 -14.74 -3.64
CA GLN A 60 1.03 -13.81 -4.47
C GLN A 60 0.93 -12.36 -3.95
N ILE A 61 0.10 -12.11 -2.93
CA ILE A 61 -0.17 -10.75 -2.42
C ILE A 61 0.25 -10.67 -0.96
N PHE A 62 1.27 -9.87 -0.68
CA PHE A 62 1.87 -9.73 0.65
C PHE A 62 1.25 -8.57 1.42
N LEU A 63 0.58 -8.86 2.53
CA LEU A 63 0.19 -7.86 3.51
C LEU A 63 1.29 -7.80 4.57
N ILE A 64 1.99 -6.68 4.66
CA ILE A 64 3.13 -6.50 5.58
C ILE A 64 2.85 -5.40 6.60
N GLU A 65 3.48 -5.53 7.76
CA GLU A 65 3.56 -4.49 8.78
C GLU A 65 4.91 -3.77 8.73
N ASN A 66 5.00 -2.61 9.39
CA ASN A 66 6.28 -1.93 9.57
C ASN A 66 7.28 -2.85 10.28
N GLY A 67 8.51 -2.87 9.75
CA GLY A 67 9.57 -3.74 10.25
C GLY A 67 9.49 -5.20 9.77
N GLN A 68 8.52 -5.59 8.93
CA GLN A 68 8.47 -6.93 8.38
C GLN A 68 9.25 -7.04 7.07
N GLU A 69 10.20 -7.97 7.01
CA GLU A 69 10.99 -8.22 5.80
C GLU A 69 10.21 -9.01 4.75
N VAL A 70 10.45 -8.69 3.47
CA VAL A 70 10.08 -9.53 2.33
C VAL A 70 11.34 -9.90 1.56
N VAL A 71 11.65 -11.20 1.52
CA VAL A 71 12.84 -11.73 0.86
C VAL A 71 12.47 -12.20 -0.53
N PHE A 72 13.11 -11.60 -1.53
CA PHE A 72 12.96 -11.97 -2.93
C PHE A 72 14.16 -12.76 -3.42
N THR A 73 13.89 -13.75 -4.27
CA THR A 73 14.88 -14.49 -5.05
C THR A 73 14.41 -14.52 -6.50
N ALA A 74 15.19 -15.09 -7.40
CA ALA A 74 14.80 -15.20 -8.82
C ALA A 74 13.49 -15.99 -9.03
N GLN A 75 13.13 -16.91 -8.12
CA GLN A 75 11.96 -17.79 -8.28
C GLN A 75 10.86 -17.60 -7.23
N GLN A 76 11.19 -17.09 -6.03
CA GLN A 76 10.24 -17.02 -4.90
C GLN A 76 10.32 -15.67 -4.17
N ALA A 77 9.22 -15.33 -3.50
CA ALA A 77 9.15 -14.27 -2.51
C ALA A 77 8.54 -14.85 -1.22
N LYS A 78 9.09 -14.49 -0.06
CA LYS A 78 8.58 -14.93 1.24
C LYS A 78 8.70 -13.84 2.30
N ILE A 79 7.87 -13.95 3.34
CA ILE A 79 8.01 -13.14 4.55
C ILE A 79 9.27 -13.61 5.29
N GLY A 80 10.14 -12.66 5.60
CA GLY A 80 11.39 -12.85 6.34
C GLY A 80 11.22 -12.56 7.83
N LYS A 81 12.27 -12.04 8.45
CA LYS A 81 12.24 -11.68 9.88
C LYS A 81 11.47 -10.38 10.13
N LYS A 82 11.00 -10.20 11.36
CA LYS A 82 10.54 -8.90 11.85
C LYS A 82 11.72 -8.19 12.51
N ILE A 83 12.07 -7.01 12.02
CA ILE A 83 13.07 -6.12 12.60
C ILE A 83 12.38 -5.12 13.52
N GLU A 84 13.08 -4.75 14.60
CA GLU A 84 12.58 -3.71 15.50
C GLU A 84 12.65 -2.36 14.80
N VAL A 85 11.52 -1.66 14.79
CA VAL A 85 11.39 -0.30 14.28
C VAL A 85 10.74 0.54 15.35
N LYS A 86 11.16 1.80 15.46
CA LYS A 86 10.65 2.74 16.47
C LYS A 86 9.95 3.89 15.79
N ASN A 87 8.82 4.29 16.35
CA ASN A 87 8.20 5.57 16.04
C ASN A 87 8.85 6.60 16.95
N VAL A 88 9.61 7.52 16.36
CA VAL A 88 10.20 8.66 17.08
C VAL A 88 9.25 9.84 16.90
N TYR A 89 8.75 10.35 18.01
CA TYR A 89 7.85 11.51 18.03
C TYR A 89 8.68 12.77 18.24
N VAL A 90 8.30 13.85 17.56
CA VAL A 90 8.92 15.18 17.69
C VAL A 90 7.88 16.10 18.30
N ASP A 91 8.23 16.74 19.41
CA ASP A 91 7.31 17.57 20.22
C ASP A 91 7.99 18.88 20.69
N GLU A 92 9.00 19.36 19.96
CA GLU A 92 9.78 20.59 20.19
C GLU A 92 10.58 20.69 21.52
N VAL A 93 10.13 20.06 22.62
CA VAL A 93 10.76 20.13 23.95
C VAL A 93 12.01 19.25 24.05
N SER A 94 12.08 18.20 23.23
CA SER A 94 13.20 17.28 23.15
C SER A 94 14.28 17.86 22.23
N GLY A 95 15.04 18.83 22.74
CA GLY A 95 16.15 19.45 22.02
C GLY A 95 17.33 18.50 21.79
N GLU A 96 17.27 17.71 20.73
CA GLU A 96 18.47 17.41 19.92
C GLU A 96 18.67 18.49 18.86
#